data_AF-A0A7C2JLP9-F1
#
_entry.id   AF-A0A7C2JLP9-F1
#
_cell.length_a   1.000
_cell.length_b   1.000
_cell.length_c   1.000
_cell.angle_alpha   90.00
_cell.angle_beta   90.00
_cell.angle_gamma   90.00
#
_symmetry.space_group_name_H-M   'P 1'
#
loop_
_entity.id
_entity.type
_entity.pdbx_description
1 polymer ?
#
loop_
_entity_poly.entity_id
_entity_poly.type
_entity_poly.pdbx_seq_one_letter_code
_entity_poly.pdbx_strand_id
1 'polypeptide(L)'
;TYRYLYLGHIGDALFYYTRLENADPDTKNQIRLHRQRQGEGLDVYQFEPRDDLYMAYLPKPLYNWGSNNTRAALGAANHDFITYHLSEDTSKYLKRALGILHYFHGVNPMGIVYMSNMYQLGGDYCADEIWHDWFRNDSPFDKTPPPGYVTGGPNSRYDGSLIELYKQPPQKCYKNWNNGVPENAWAITEPAIYYQASYIKLLAHFIGSDQ
;
A
#
# COMPACT_ATOMS: atom_id res chain seq x y z
N THR A 1 -12.32 -4.76 -12.46
CA THR A 1 -11.45 -3.69 -13.01
C THR A 1 -10.13 -3.52 -12.25
N TYR A 2 -10.06 -3.59 -10.91
CA TYR A 2 -8.81 -3.35 -10.15
C TYR A 2 -7.99 -4.59 -9.72
N ARG A 3 -8.33 -5.79 -10.19
CA ARG A 3 -7.75 -7.07 -9.72
C ARG A 3 -6.22 -7.17 -9.93
N TYR A 4 -5.69 -6.46 -10.91
CA TYR A 4 -4.25 -6.45 -11.22
C TYR A 4 -3.41 -5.72 -10.16
N LEU A 5 -4.00 -4.83 -9.35
CA LEU A 5 -3.27 -4.11 -8.29
C LEU A 5 -2.81 -5.04 -7.16
N TYR A 6 -3.50 -6.16 -6.95
CA TYR A 6 -3.08 -7.23 -6.01
C TYR A 6 -1.89 -8.04 -6.54
N LEU A 7 -1.63 -7.95 -7.84
CA LEU A 7 -0.66 -8.77 -8.56
C LEU A 7 0.45 -7.89 -9.14
N GLY A 8 0.98 -6.94 -8.34
CA GLY A 8 2.03 -6.01 -8.78
C GLY A 8 3.24 -6.71 -9.40
N HIS A 9 3.59 -7.89 -8.90
CA HIS A 9 4.67 -8.74 -9.43
C HIS A 9 4.44 -9.18 -10.90
N ILE A 10 3.19 -9.31 -11.36
CA ILE A 10 2.89 -9.59 -12.77
C ILE A 10 3.23 -8.37 -13.61
N GLY A 11 2.91 -7.16 -13.12
CA GLY A 11 3.33 -5.92 -13.76
C GLY A 11 4.85 -5.85 -13.92
N ASP A 12 5.58 -6.23 -12.86
CA ASP A 12 7.05 -6.27 -12.88
C ASP A 12 7.60 -7.26 -13.89
N ALA A 13 7.03 -8.47 -13.94
CA ALA A 13 7.44 -9.48 -14.91
C ALA A 13 7.21 -9.01 -16.35
N LEU A 14 6.05 -8.41 -16.63
CA LEU A 14 5.73 -7.86 -17.95
C LEU A 14 6.70 -6.74 -18.33
N PHE A 15 7.01 -5.82 -17.42
CA PHE A 15 7.92 -4.73 -17.71
C PHE A 15 9.39 -5.16 -17.76
N TYR A 16 9.78 -6.16 -16.99
CA TYR A 16 11.07 -6.84 -17.14
C TYR A 16 11.19 -7.46 -18.53
N TYR A 17 10.15 -8.16 -19.01
CA TYR A 17 10.11 -8.69 -20.39
C TYR A 17 10.33 -7.58 -21.43
N THR A 18 9.77 -6.38 -21.22
CA THR A 18 10.00 -5.24 -22.14
C THR A 18 11.44 -4.73 -22.19
N ARG A 19 12.33 -5.18 -21.31
CA ARG A 19 13.74 -4.82 -21.31
C ARG A 19 14.66 -5.90 -21.88
N LEU A 20 14.15 -7.09 -22.16
CA LEU A 20 14.96 -8.15 -22.77
C LEU A 20 15.30 -7.78 -24.22
N GLU A 21 16.57 -8.00 -24.59
CA GLU A 21 17.09 -7.70 -25.93
C GLU A 21 16.37 -8.52 -27.02
N ASN A 22 16.12 -9.80 -26.73
CA ASN A 22 15.51 -10.75 -27.67
C ASN A 22 13.99 -10.93 -27.48
N ALA A 23 13.33 -10.06 -26.71
CA ALA A 23 11.88 -10.09 -26.58
C ALA A 23 11.18 -9.62 -27.85
N ASP A 24 10.03 -10.23 -28.15
CA ASP A 24 9.23 -9.94 -29.35
C ASP A 24 8.81 -8.45 -29.39
N PRO A 25 9.20 -7.67 -30.41
CA PRO A 25 8.95 -6.23 -30.46
C PRO A 25 7.47 -5.84 -30.34
N ASP A 26 6.58 -6.61 -30.96
CA ASP A 26 5.14 -6.35 -30.94
C ASP A 26 4.58 -6.54 -29.53
N THR A 27 4.96 -7.62 -28.86
CA THR A 27 4.58 -7.89 -27.46
C THR A 27 5.11 -6.81 -26.52
N LYS A 28 6.36 -6.34 -26.70
CA LYS A 28 6.91 -5.22 -25.91
C LYS A 28 6.05 -3.97 -26.08
N ASN A 29 5.68 -3.64 -27.31
CA ASN A 29 4.84 -2.48 -27.61
C ASN A 29 3.43 -2.62 -27.00
N GLN A 30 2.80 -3.79 -27.12
CA GLN A 30 1.47 -4.03 -26.53
C GLN A 30 1.46 -3.88 -25.01
N ILE A 31 2.48 -4.38 -24.31
CA ILE A 31 2.61 -4.23 -22.84
C ILE A 31 2.70 -2.74 -22.46
N ARG A 32 3.58 -1.99 -23.15
CA ARG A 32 3.77 -0.55 -22.89
C ARG A 32 2.48 0.24 -23.15
N LEU A 33 1.87 0.04 -24.32
CA LEU A 33 0.60 0.67 -24.70
C LEU A 33 -0.53 0.32 -23.73
N HIS A 34 -0.57 -0.91 -23.21
CA HIS A 34 -1.56 -1.29 -22.22
C HIS A 34 -1.42 -0.46 -20.94
N ARG A 35 -0.20 -0.28 -20.41
CA ARG A 35 0.02 0.54 -19.22
C ARG A 35 -0.26 2.03 -19.48
N GLN A 36 0.09 2.55 -20.65
CA GLN A 36 -0.25 3.92 -21.04
C GLN A 36 -1.76 4.16 -20.99
N ARG A 37 -2.55 3.26 -21.61
CA ARG A 37 -4.02 3.33 -21.54
C ARG A 37 -4.56 3.24 -20.12
N GLN A 38 -3.95 2.44 -19.25
CA GLN A 38 -4.32 2.42 -17.83
C GLN A 38 -4.04 3.78 -17.16
N GLY A 39 -2.88 4.37 -17.46
CA GLY A 39 -2.46 5.68 -16.95
C GLY A 39 -3.32 6.86 -17.39
N GLU A 40 -4.12 6.69 -18.44
CA GLU A 40 -5.09 7.68 -18.93
C GLU A 40 -6.51 7.35 -18.46
N GLY A 41 -6.88 6.06 -18.40
CA GLY A 41 -8.26 5.63 -18.21
C GLY A 41 -8.65 5.28 -16.78
N LEU A 42 -7.70 5.05 -15.87
CA LEU A 42 -7.98 4.61 -14.51
C LEU A 42 -7.68 5.70 -13.49
N ASP A 43 -8.65 5.91 -12.60
CA ASP A 43 -8.64 6.88 -11.49
C ASP A 43 -7.45 6.71 -10.54
N VAL A 44 -7.05 5.47 -10.26
CA VAL A 44 -5.89 5.13 -9.43
C VAL A 44 -4.55 5.68 -9.97
N TYR A 45 -4.50 6.00 -11.26
CA TYR A 45 -3.35 6.59 -11.94
C TYR A 45 -3.55 8.08 -12.30
N GLN A 46 -4.74 8.63 -12.04
CA GLN A 46 -4.97 10.07 -12.09
C GLN A 46 -4.61 10.70 -10.75
N PHE A 47 -4.50 12.04 -10.75
CA PHE A 47 -4.26 12.82 -9.55
C PHE A 47 -5.21 14.02 -9.50
N GLU A 48 -6.39 13.81 -8.92
CA GLU A 48 -7.29 14.89 -8.55
C GLU A 48 -7.25 15.07 -7.03
N PRO A 49 -6.78 16.23 -6.50
CA PRO A 49 -6.67 16.47 -5.06
C PRO A 49 -7.97 16.28 -4.27
N ARG A 50 -9.12 16.35 -4.93
CA ARG A 50 -10.44 16.19 -4.30
C ARG A 50 -10.83 14.73 -4.09
N ASP A 51 -10.17 13.78 -4.74
CA ASP A 51 -10.48 12.36 -4.61
C ASP A 51 -10.06 11.81 -3.24
N ASP A 52 -9.02 12.39 -2.64
CA ASP A 52 -8.53 12.03 -1.32
C ASP A 52 -7.76 13.19 -0.67
N LEU A 53 -8.24 13.66 0.49
CA LEU A 53 -7.61 14.73 1.27
C LEU A 53 -6.18 14.39 1.72
N TYR A 54 -5.82 13.11 1.72
CA TYR A 54 -4.51 12.60 2.12
C TYR A 54 -3.62 12.26 0.91
N MET A 55 -4.04 12.64 -0.30
CA MET A 55 -3.29 12.47 -1.56
C MET A 55 -2.97 11.01 -1.94
N ALA A 56 -3.56 10.04 -1.22
CA ALA A 56 -3.30 8.61 -1.35
C ALA A 56 -4.56 7.84 -1.76
N TYR A 57 -5.25 8.33 -2.79
CA TYR A 57 -6.51 7.78 -3.25
C TYR A 57 -6.44 6.28 -3.49
N LEU A 58 -7.44 5.59 -2.95
CA LEU A 58 -7.70 4.18 -3.17
C LEU A 58 -9.22 4.01 -3.32
N PRO A 59 -9.72 3.39 -4.40
CA PRO A 59 -11.14 3.12 -4.59
C PRO A 59 -11.74 2.32 -3.41
N LYS A 60 -12.97 2.68 -3.02
CA LYS A 60 -13.70 2.03 -1.90
C LYS A 60 -13.64 0.48 -1.92
N PRO A 61 -13.80 -0.21 -3.06
CA PRO A 61 -13.76 -1.68 -3.09
C PRO A 61 -12.43 -2.31 -2.65
N LEU A 62 -11.34 -1.54 -2.65
CA LEU A 62 -9.99 -1.98 -2.32
C LEU A 62 -9.63 -1.84 -0.83
N TYR A 63 -10.51 -1.26 -0.01
CA TYR A 63 -10.40 -1.33 1.46
C TYR A 63 -10.92 -2.68 1.95
N ASN A 64 -10.16 -3.73 1.66
CA ASN A 64 -10.36 -5.08 2.17
C ASN A 64 -9.13 -5.52 3.00
N TRP A 65 -9.12 -6.75 3.48
CA TRP A 65 -7.98 -7.30 4.22
C TRP A 65 -6.69 -7.16 3.39
N GLY A 66 -5.71 -6.46 3.95
CA GLY A 66 -4.45 -6.18 3.27
C GLY A 66 -4.52 -5.01 2.30
N SER A 67 -5.41 -4.03 2.53
CA SER A 67 -5.53 -2.82 1.69
C SER A 67 -4.21 -2.05 1.55
N ASN A 68 -3.36 -2.09 2.59
CA ASN A 68 -2.01 -1.52 2.52
C ASN A 68 -1.14 -2.21 1.44
N ASN A 69 -1.29 -3.51 1.20
CA ASN A 69 -0.60 -4.18 0.10
C ASN A 69 -0.91 -3.53 -1.25
N THR A 70 -2.21 -3.43 -1.53
CA THR A 70 -2.74 -2.90 -2.79
C THR A 70 -2.33 -1.45 -2.96
N ARG A 71 -2.33 -0.69 -1.87
CA ARG A 71 -1.92 0.71 -1.85
C ARG A 71 -0.43 0.86 -2.15
N ALA A 72 0.45 0.10 -1.50
CA ALA A 72 1.88 0.12 -1.77
C ALA A 72 2.20 -0.32 -3.21
N ALA A 73 1.56 -1.40 -3.68
CA ALA A 73 1.69 -1.89 -5.05
C ALA A 73 1.25 -0.83 -6.07
N LEU A 74 0.17 -0.09 -5.79
CA LEU A 74 -0.27 1.04 -6.61
C LEU A 74 0.76 2.18 -6.64
N GLY A 75 1.34 2.52 -5.50
CA GLY A 75 2.40 3.53 -5.44
C GLY A 75 3.59 3.15 -6.32
N ALA A 76 4.07 1.91 -6.20
CA ALA A 76 5.16 1.40 -7.04
C ALA A 76 4.77 1.37 -8.53
N ALA A 77 3.53 0.96 -8.85
CA ALA A 77 3.02 0.92 -10.21
C ALA A 77 2.85 2.31 -10.86
N ASN A 78 2.68 3.38 -10.06
CA ASN A 78 2.75 4.75 -10.56
C ASN A 78 4.18 5.11 -10.99
N HIS A 79 5.20 4.61 -10.29
CA HIS A 79 6.59 4.86 -10.67
C HIS A 79 7.00 4.20 -12.00
N ASP A 80 6.27 3.17 -12.45
CA ASP A 80 6.49 2.56 -13.78
C ASP A 80 6.42 3.61 -14.91
N PHE A 81 5.55 4.62 -14.80
CA PHE A 81 5.42 5.66 -15.82
C PHE A 81 6.67 6.52 -15.97
N ILE A 82 7.42 6.68 -14.88
CA ILE A 82 8.70 7.39 -14.83
C ILE A 82 9.81 6.46 -15.33
N THR A 83 9.94 5.28 -14.72
CA THR A 83 11.03 4.33 -15.01
C THR A 83 11.03 3.83 -16.45
N TYR A 84 9.86 3.65 -17.05
CA TYR A 84 9.73 3.14 -18.43
C TYR A 84 9.37 4.21 -19.46
N HIS A 85 9.40 5.49 -19.08
CA HIS A 85 9.08 6.63 -19.94
C HIS A 85 7.76 6.43 -20.70
N LEU A 86 6.68 6.19 -19.95
CA LEU A 86 5.37 5.88 -20.52
C LEU A 86 4.49 7.12 -20.69
N SER A 87 4.90 8.26 -20.16
CA SER A 87 4.18 9.53 -20.30
C SER A 87 5.19 10.67 -20.41
N GLU A 88 4.82 11.72 -21.14
CA GLU A 88 5.60 12.96 -21.22
C GLU A 88 5.51 13.77 -19.92
N ASP A 89 4.32 13.84 -19.32
CA ASP A 89 4.11 14.45 -17.99
C ASP A 89 4.00 13.37 -16.91
N THR A 90 5.11 13.20 -16.17
CA THR A 90 5.17 12.22 -15.09
C THR A 90 4.85 12.79 -13.71
N SER A 91 4.55 14.09 -13.61
CA SER A 91 4.41 14.80 -12.33
C SER A 91 3.27 14.23 -11.48
N LYS A 92 2.15 13.86 -12.10
CA LYS A 92 0.99 13.27 -11.41
C LYS A 92 1.30 11.89 -10.83
N TYR A 93 2.06 11.06 -11.53
CA TYR A 93 2.44 9.73 -11.07
C TYR A 93 3.42 9.81 -9.89
N LEU A 94 4.38 10.74 -9.97
CA LEU A 94 5.30 11.01 -8.86
C LEU A 94 4.55 11.49 -7.62
N LYS A 95 3.64 12.46 -7.77
CA LYS A 95 2.79 12.96 -6.67
C LYS A 95 1.94 11.86 -6.06
N ARG A 96 1.33 10.99 -6.88
CA ARG A 96 0.55 9.85 -6.40
C ARG A 96 1.41 8.87 -5.59
N ALA A 97 2.58 8.50 -6.11
CA ALA A 97 3.50 7.59 -5.43
C ALA A 97 4.00 8.15 -4.09
N LEU A 98 4.37 9.44 -4.05
CA LEU A 98 4.76 10.13 -2.80
C LEU A 98 3.62 10.25 -1.80
N GLY A 99 2.42 10.64 -2.25
CA GLY A 99 1.24 10.71 -1.37
C GLY A 99 0.93 9.35 -0.74
N ILE A 100 1.02 8.28 -1.53
CA ILE A 100 0.90 6.91 -1.03
C ILE A 100 2.01 6.58 -0.03
N LEU A 101 3.27 6.94 -0.29
CA LEU A 101 4.35 6.71 0.67
C LEU A 101 4.04 7.43 1.99
N HIS A 102 3.72 8.72 1.95
CA HIS A 102 3.35 9.51 3.14
C HIS A 102 2.16 8.92 3.91
N TYR A 103 1.21 8.28 3.23
CA TYR A 103 0.10 7.58 3.89
C TYR A 103 0.55 6.49 4.86
N PHE A 104 1.60 5.74 4.52
CA PHE A 104 2.20 4.75 5.44
C PHE A 104 2.88 5.39 6.64
N HIS A 105 3.31 6.64 6.51
CA HIS A 105 4.05 7.41 7.52
C HIS A 105 3.18 8.44 8.26
N GLY A 106 1.86 8.21 8.35
CA GLY A 106 0.98 9.00 9.21
C GLY A 106 0.13 10.06 8.49
N VAL A 107 0.32 10.30 7.18
CA VAL A 107 -0.57 11.19 6.40
C VAL A 107 -1.82 10.43 5.99
N ASN A 108 -2.67 10.14 6.97
CA ASN A 108 -3.91 9.40 6.82
C ASN A 108 -4.95 9.83 7.88
N PRO A 109 -6.24 9.45 7.75
CA PRO A 109 -7.28 9.84 8.69
C PRO A 109 -7.11 9.38 10.14
N MET A 110 -6.25 8.40 10.36
CA MET A 110 -5.95 7.87 11.69
C MET A 110 -4.70 8.53 12.29
N GLY A 111 -3.92 9.27 11.50
CA GLY A 111 -2.64 9.84 11.92
C GLY A 111 -1.57 8.79 12.27
N ILE A 112 -1.76 7.53 11.88
CA ILE A 112 -0.94 6.40 12.34
C ILE A 112 0.13 6.03 11.31
N VAL A 113 1.33 5.72 11.77
CA VAL A 113 2.35 5.02 10.99
C VAL A 113 1.95 3.54 10.91
N TYR A 114 1.63 3.04 9.71
CA TYR A 114 1.18 1.66 9.50
C TYR A 114 2.31 0.61 9.56
N MET A 115 3.43 0.96 10.20
CA MET A 115 4.56 0.07 10.49
C MET A 115 4.71 -0.07 12.00
N SER A 116 5.12 -1.26 12.43
CA SER A 116 5.22 -1.56 13.85
C SER A 116 6.30 -0.73 14.55
N ASN A 117 6.04 -0.24 15.77
CA ASN A 117 7.03 0.27 16.72
C ASN A 117 8.13 1.20 16.13
N MET A 118 7.74 2.15 15.27
CA MET A 118 8.69 3.06 14.58
C MET A 118 9.13 4.25 15.46
N TYR A 119 8.82 4.24 16.76
CA TYR A 119 9.06 5.36 17.68
C TYR A 119 10.52 5.81 17.73
N GLN A 120 11.46 4.86 17.83
CA GLN A 120 12.90 5.18 17.85
C GLN A 120 13.43 5.70 16.51
N LEU A 121 12.62 5.62 15.45
CA LEU A 121 12.92 6.08 14.10
C LEU A 121 12.10 7.32 13.71
N GLY A 122 11.47 7.99 14.69
CA GLY A 122 10.78 9.27 14.50
C GLY A 122 9.28 9.17 14.23
N GLY A 123 8.65 8.00 14.40
CA GLY A 123 7.18 7.89 14.38
C GLY A 123 6.57 8.31 15.73
N ASP A 124 5.50 9.12 15.72
CA ASP A 124 4.84 9.59 16.96
C ASP A 124 3.60 8.77 17.36
N TYR A 125 2.99 8.06 16.41
CA TYR A 125 1.86 7.16 16.64
C TYR A 125 1.96 5.99 15.67
N CYS A 126 2.33 4.80 16.16
CA CYS A 126 2.67 3.64 15.34
C CYS A 126 1.69 2.49 15.53
N ALA A 127 1.77 1.48 14.65
CA ALA A 127 1.15 0.20 14.92
C ALA A 127 1.90 -0.47 16.09
N ASP A 128 1.23 -0.74 17.19
CA ASP A 128 1.90 -1.15 18.43
C ASP A 128 1.46 -2.53 18.88
N GLU A 129 0.27 -2.95 18.45
CA GLU A 129 -0.30 -4.25 18.72
C GLU A 129 -0.63 -4.89 17.37
N ILE A 130 0.27 -5.78 16.92
CA ILE A 130 0.12 -6.48 15.63
C ILE A 130 -0.33 -7.92 15.87
N TRP A 131 -1.25 -8.42 15.04
CA TRP A 131 -1.63 -9.82 15.08
C TRP A 131 -0.48 -10.70 14.58
N HIS A 132 0.21 -11.40 15.50
CA HIS A 132 1.29 -12.31 15.17
C HIS A 132 1.55 -13.29 16.33
N ASP A 133 1.86 -14.56 16.05
CA ASP A 133 2.02 -15.61 17.08
C ASP A 133 3.08 -15.27 18.15
N TRP A 134 4.15 -14.60 17.74
CA TRP A 134 5.25 -14.18 18.62
C TRP A 134 4.97 -12.90 19.40
N PHE A 135 4.05 -12.05 18.92
CA PHE A 135 3.75 -10.71 19.47
C PHE A 135 2.27 -10.59 19.84
N ARG A 136 1.68 -11.71 20.25
CA ARG A 136 0.26 -11.81 20.59
C ARG A 136 -0.07 -11.01 21.86
N ASN A 137 -1.37 -10.78 22.05
CA ASN A 137 -1.91 -10.19 23.27
C ASN A 137 -1.37 -10.90 24.52
N ASP A 138 -1.08 -10.14 25.57
CA ASP A 138 -0.48 -10.58 26.83
C ASP A 138 0.94 -11.19 26.73
N SER A 139 1.61 -11.11 25.57
CA SER A 139 3.03 -11.46 25.46
C SER A 139 3.93 -10.32 25.96
N PRO A 140 5.20 -10.59 26.32
CA PRO A 140 6.16 -9.54 26.66
C PRO A 140 6.41 -8.51 25.54
N PHE A 141 6.00 -8.82 24.31
CA PHE A 141 6.18 -7.97 23.12
C PHE A 141 4.86 -7.43 22.58
N ASP A 142 3.76 -7.59 23.32
CA ASP A 142 2.41 -7.21 22.90
C ASP A 142 2.33 -5.75 22.40
N LYS A 143 2.90 -4.82 23.18
CA LYS A 143 2.91 -3.37 22.90
C LYS A 143 4.24 -2.85 22.38
N THR A 144 5.19 -3.75 22.16
CA THR A 144 6.56 -3.44 21.73
C THR A 144 7.06 -4.47 20.70
N PRO A 145 6.29 -4.78 19.64
CA PRO A 145 6.76 -5.66 18.58
C PRO A 145 8.03 -5.08 17.95
N PRO A 146 8.87 -5.90 17.28
CA PRO A 146 10.03 -5.36 16.59
C PRO A 146 9.61 -4.30 15.55
N PRO A 147 10.46 -3.31 15.27
CA PRO A 147 10.09 -2.20 14.40
C PRO A 147 9.97 -2.62 12.92
N GLY A 148 9.09 -1.95 12.19
CA GLY A 148 9.08 -1.95 10.71
C GLY A 148 8.17 -2.95 10.02
N TYR A 149 7.36 -3.74 10.75
CA TYR A 149 6.37 -4.64 10.13
C TYR A 149 5.18 -3.84 9.61
N VAL A 150 4.93 -3.92 8.30
CA VAL A 150 3.76 -3.28 7.67
C VAL A 150 2.50 -4.09 7.97
N THR A 151 1.49 -3.45 8.58
CA THR A 151 0.20 -4.07 8.88
C THR A 151 -0.73 -4.10 7.65
N GLY A 152 -1.74 -4.97 7.68
CA GLY A 152 -2.74 -5.10 6.62
C GLY A 152 -3.51 -3.80 6.30
N GLY A 153 -3.73 -2.95 7.30
CA GLY A 153 -4.32 -1.63 7.14
C GLY A 153 -5.86 -1.62 7.17
N PRO A 154 -6.49 -0.49 6.80
CA PRO A 154 -7.93 -0.33 6.93
C PRO A 154 -8.73 -1.33 6.08
N ASN A 155 -9.75 -1.96 6.67
CA ASN A 155 -10.57 -2.97 6.01
C ASN A 155 -12.07 -2.68 6.24
N SER A 156 -12.73 -2.18 5.19
CA SER A 156 -14.18 -1.91 5.20
C SER A 156 -15.05 -3.17 5.14
N ARG A 157 -14.41 -4.34 4.96
CA ARG A 157 -15.04 -5.67 4.96
C ARG A 157 -14.66 -6.49 6.19
N TYR A 158 -14.19 -5.83 7.24
CA TYR A 158 -13.88 -6.46 8.52
C TYR A 158 -15.11 -7.23 9.04
N ASP A 159 -14.87 -8.45 9.49
CA ASP A 159 -15.90 -9.45 9.82
C ASP A 159 -15.86 -9.93 11.29
N GLY A 160 -15.04 -9.28 12.13
CA GLY A 160 -15.00 -9.56 13.57
C GLY A 160 -16.10 -8.85 14.36
N SER A 161 -16.10 -9.07 15.68
CA SER A 161 -17.16 -8.60 16.59
C SER A 161 -17.20 -7.09 16.81
N LEU A 162 -16.17 -6.33 16.41
CA LEU A 162 -16.11 -4.87 16.59
C LEU A 162 -16.93 -4.14 15.51
N ILE A 163 -18.25 -4.20 15.66
CA ILE A 163 -19.24 -3.63 14.74
C ILE A 163 -19.02 -2.15 14.37
N GLU A 164 -18.44 -1.36 15.27
CA GLU A 164 -18.21 0.07 15.03
C GLU A 164 -17.14 0.33 13.96
N LEU A 165 -16.26 -0.62 13.65
CA LEU A 165 -15.22 -0.45 12.63
C LEU A 165 -15.78 -0.36 11.22
N TYR A 166 -16.71 -1.23 10.83
CA TYR A 166 -17.26 -1.22 9.47
C TYR A 166 -18.30 -0.11 9.24
N LYS A 167 -18.72 0.59 10.32
CA LYS A 167 -19.57 1.79 10.23
C LYS A 167 -18.78 3.06 9.91
N GLN A 168 -17.46 3.03 10.00
CA GLN A 168 -16.60 4.16 9.68
C GLN A 168 -16.43 4.35 8.16
N PRO A 169 -16.03 5.55 7.70
CA PRO A 169 -15.50 5.72 6.36
C PRO A 169 -14.36 4.72 6.09
N PRO A 170 -14.17 4.21 4.86
CA PRO A 170 -13.27 3.08 4.58
C PRO A 170 -11.83 3.23 5.11
N GLN A 171 -11.26 4.44 5.03
CA GLN A 171 -9.90 4.72 5.54
C GLN A 171 -9.79 4.72 7.07
N LYS A 172 -10.92 4.83 7.77
CA LYS A 172 -11.02 4.82 9.24
C LYS A 172 -11.49 3.47 9.79
N CYS A 173 -11.71 2.47 8.92
CA CYS A 173 -11.99 1.09 9.33
C CYS A 173 -10.69 0.42 9.80
N TYR A 174 -10.04 0.97 10.83
CA TYR A 174 -8.79 0.51 11.42
C TYR A 174 -8.83 0.72 12.93
N LYS A 175 -8.25 -0.22 13.66
CA LYS A 175 -7.92 -0.10 15.09
C LYS A 175 -6.51 -0.70 15.26
N ASN A 176 -5.78 -0.25 16.27
CA ASN A 176 -4.49 -0.79 16.66
C ASN A 176 -4.75 -1.78 17.80
N TRP A 177 -4.69 -3.09 17.53
CA TRP A 177 -4.95 -4.16 18.49
C TRP A 177 -4.58 -5.53 17.88
N ASN A 178 -4.43 -6.55 18.71
CA ASN A 178 -4.05 -7.91 18.29
C ASN A 178 -4.92 -9.02 18.94
N ASN A 179 -6.18 -8.72 19.28
CA ASN A 179 -7.10 -9.73 19.83
C ASN A 179 -7.57 -10.71 18.77
N GLY A 180 -7.60 -12.00 19.14
CA GLY A 180 -8.09 -13.08 18.28
C GLY A 180 -9.61 -13.15 18.22
N VAL A 181 -10.15 -14.35 18.03
CA VAL A 181 -11.61 -14.58 18.05
C VAL A 181 -12.20 -14.05 19.37
N PRO A 182 -13.33 -13.31 19.34
CA PRO A 182 -14.15 -12.98 18.16
C PRO A 182 -13.80 -11.64 17.49
N GLU A 183 -12.79 -10.92 17.98
CA GLU A 183 -12.39 -9.62 17.45
C GLU A 183 -11.59 -9.70 16.14
N ASN A 184 -11.03 -10.85 15.77
CA ASN A 184 -10.42 -11.09 14.46
C ASN A 184 -9.43 -10.00 14.01
N ALA A 185 -8.51 -9.57 14.89
CA ALA A 185 -7.57 -8.47 14.61
C ALA A 185 -6.72 -8.70 13.35
N TRP A 186 -6.51 -9.96 12.98
CA TRP A 186 -5.75 -10.34 11.79
C TRP A 186 -6.23 -9.66 10.50
N ALA A 187 -7.52 -9.36 10.41
CA ALA A 187 -8.12 -8.73 9.25
C ALA A 187 -7.71 -7.24 9.06
N ILE A 188 -7.01 -6.67 10.05
CA ILE A 188 -6.53 -5.28 10.09
C ILE A 188 -5.02 -5.20 10.39
N THR A 189 -4.57 -5.78 11.51
CA THR A 189 -3.23 -5.53 12.06
C THR A 189 -2.22 -6.63 11.79
N GLU A 190 -2.61 -7.72 11.12
CA GLU A 190 -1.67 -8.77 10.72
C GLU A 190 -0.62 -8.22 9.75
N PRO A 191 0.67 -8.42 10.01
CA PRO A 191 1.71 -8.15 9.04
C PRO A 191 1.88 -9.34 8.10
N ALA A 192 2.38 -9.07 6.91
CA ALA A 192 2.73 -10.14 5.98
C ALA A 192 3.94 -9.78 5.14
N ILE A 193 4.73 -10.80 4.77
CA ILE A 193 5.94 -10.61 3.95
C ILE A 193 5.63 -9.94 2.60
N TYR A 194 4.44 -10.16 2.04
CA TYR A 194 4.02 -9.53 0.79
C TYR A 194 3.57 -8.07 0.98
N TYR A 195 3.06 -7.69 2.16
CA TYR A 195 2.86 -6.27 2.51
C TYR A 195 4.20 -5.56 2.57
N GLN A 196 5.16 -6.19 3.26
CA GLN A 196 6.50 -5.67 3.41
C GLN A 196 7.20 -5.50 2.05
N ALA A 197 7.13 -6.51 1.18
CA ALA A 197 7.75 -6.46 -0.14
C ALA A 197 7.19 -5.32 -1.01
N SER A 198 5.86 -5.15 -1.03
CA SER A 198 5.22 -4.06 -1.78
C SER A 198 5.63 -2.69 -1.24
N TYR A 199 5.67 -2.52 0.10
CA TYR A 199 6.10 -1.28 0.73
C TYR A 199 7.58 -0.96 0.48
N ILE A 200 8.49 -1.93 0.65
CA ILE A 200 9.92 -1.76 0.37
C ILE A 200 10.14 -1.36 -1.07
N LYS A 201 9.43 -1.99 -2.03
CA LYS A 201 9.53 -1.63 -3.44
C LYS A 201 9.13 -0.17 -3.67
N LEU A 202 8.02 0.28 -3.08
CA LEU A 202 7.63 1.68 -3.15
C LEU A 202 8.70 2.59 -2.54
N LEU A 203 9.17 2.29 -1.33
CA LEU A 203 10.18 3.06 -0.62
C LEU A 203 11.49 3.16 -1.40
N ALA A 204 11.90 2.08 -2.08
CA ALA A 204 13.13 2.01 -2.88
C ALA A 204 13.21 3.06 -3.98
N HIS A 205 12.08 3.58 -4.47
CA HIS A 205 12.05 4.65 -5.46
C HIS A 205 12.40 6.03 -4.88
N PHE A 206 12.41 6.18 -3.56
CA PHE A 206 12.56 7.46 -2.85
C PHE A 206 13.75 7.50 -1.89
N ILE A 207 14.52 6.41 -1.80
CA ILE A 207 15.74 6.33 -1.00
C ILE A 207 16.94 6.26 -1.94
N GLY A 208 18.03 6.97 -1.60
CA GLY A 208 19.28 6.92 -2.37
C GLY A 208 19.47 8.02 -3.41
N SER A 209 18.66 9.07 -3.38
CA SER A 209 18.96 10.32 -4.06
C SER A 209 19.06 11.43 -3.01
N ASP A 210 20.28 11.91 -2.77
CA ASP A 210 20.44 13.31 -2.39
C ASP A 210 19.63 14.13 -3.41
N GLN A 211 18.67 14.91 -2.90
CA GLN A 211 17.88 15.82 -3.74
C GLN A 211 18.77 16.78 -4.52
#